data_AF-A0A9W7G2L6-F1
#
_entry.id   AF-A0A9W7G2L6-F1
#
_cell.length_a   1.000
_cell.length_b   1.000
_cell.length_c   1.000
_cell.angle_alpha   90.00
_cell.angle_beta   90.00
_cell.angle_gamma   90.00
#
_symmetry.space_group_name_H-M   'P 1'
#
loop_
_entity.id
_entity.type
_entity.pdbx_description
1 polymer ?
#
loop_
_entity_poly.entity_id
_entity_poly.type
_entity_poly.pdbx_seq_one_letter_code
_entity_poly.pdbx_strand_id
1 'polypeptide(L)'
;MADKVDGQESGQGSKSLGSWFPNASVRKTKALGKDDKCSLLLFYHYVNPVMSEGRKDHLKKFLDDVTSELGLGGRLRVAREGLNCTISGSSEGVREFASKLKGWGGATLKDGQTTPFGNCKQFKYVDDLPPDRAFKDCKVLPVNELVFYGVGENDAPLTKGGVHLDPQSYHKKMEEDNTVIIDVRNSYEADIGKFIGQEGEGGAEYIDPKMRKSTDFKAWLGKEETKEKLKGKQVMMYCTGGVRCERASALLKTTYGEDHVNGVFQLEGGIEKYMMEFPDGGHWKGKNFVFDKREAFGVKSKEGVGGVVKGKKKKKAKGGEDEEEVLSTCCVCKKPWDRYVGKKKCYTCGVPVLMCDKCMSEKPDKTKGRELEVRCPLCVEENITTAANDVDFTDNGVGVKTKGKGEQRGKAAKSVLKWGGGVAKEKKKKRALARKACKFGSECTREGCWFSHPGRDEGERGEGGKRCKVTRASSGLGGGVTGGG
;
A
#
# COMPACT_ATOMS: atom_id res chain seq x y z
N MET A 1 26.26 -52.33 -0.87
CA MET A 1 25.00 -52.17 -0.12
C MET A 1 25.21 -51.07 0.91
N ALA A 2 24.21 -50.20 1.03
CA ALA A 2 24.05 -49.09 1.97
C ALA A 2 24.82 -47.79 1.64
N ASP A 3 24.12 -46.98 0.86
CA ASP A 3 24.37 -45.58 0.52
C ASP A 3 24.34 -44.64 1.74
N LYS A 4 25.17 -43.60 1.65
CA LYS A 4 25.15 -42.43 2.52
C LYS A 4 23.99 -41.52 2.11
N VAL A 5 23.12 -41.21 3.07
CA VAL A 5 22.10 -40.18 2.94
C VAL A 5 22.71 -38.85 3.39
N ASP A 6 23.00 -37.97 2.44
CA ASP A 6 23.36 -36.58 2.69
C ASP A 6 22.11 -35.78 3.09
N GLY A 7 22.12 -35.24 4.30
CA GLY A 7 21.11 -34.32 4.80
C GLY A 7 21.24 -32.94 4.14
N GLN A 8 20.30 -32.59 3.28
CA GLN A 8 20.12 -31.23 2.78
C GLN A 8 19.39 -30.38 3.83
N GLU A 9 20.13 -29.48 4.49
CA GLU A 9 19.56 -28.38 5.29
C GLU A 9 18.74 -27.42 4.40
N SER A 10 17.43 -27.37 4.62
CA SER A 10 16.49 -26.44 3.98
C SER A 10 16.40 -25.10 4.72
N GLY A 11 17.50 -24.34 4.71
CA GLY A 11 17.56 -22.99 5.28
C GLY A 11 16.97 -21.90 4.37
N GLN A 12 15.66 -21.84 4.15
CA GLN A 12 15.03 -20.67 3.50
C GLN A 12 14.77 -19.54 4.51
N GLY A 13 15.73 -18.61 4.61
CA GLY A 13 15.63 -17.44 5.50
C GLY A 13 14.48 -16.50 5.14
N SER A 14 13.46 -16.42 5.99
CA SER A 14 12.44 -15.37 5.96
C SER A 14 13.07 -14.03 6.38
N LYS A 15 12.95 -12.99 5.56
CA LYS A 15 13.35 -11.63 5.94
C LYS A 15 12.13 -10.88 6.47
N SER A 16 12.21 -10.38 7.70
CA SER A 16 11.15 -9.54 8.29
C SER A 16 11.00 -8.22 7.52
N LEU A 17 9.76 -7.79 7.25
CA LEU A 17 9.45 -6.53 6.55
C LEU A 17 9.58 -5.28 7.44
N GLY A 18 10.53 -5.29 8.38
CA GLY A 18 10.74 -4.22 9.34
C GLY A 18 9.67 -4.15 10.45
N SER A 19 9.62 -3.03 11.17
CA SER A 19 8.79 -2.86 12.39
C SER A 19 7.28 -2.82 12.16
N TRP A 20 6.82 -2.70 10.92
CA TRP A 20 5.42 -2.51 10.54
C TRP A 20 4.68 -3.82 10.22
N PHE A 21 5.42 -4.88 9.90
CA PHE A 21 4.87 -6.21 9.64
C PHE A 21 5.75 -7.27 10.30
N PRO A 22 5.80 -7.31 11.64
CA PRO A 22 6.74 -8.18 12.36
C PRO A 22 6.51 -9.67 12.06
N ASN A 23 5.28 -10.04 11.70
CA ASN A 23 4.87 -11.43 11.48
C ASN A 23 4.63 -11.76 9.99
N ALA A 24 4.99 -10.87 9.05
CA ALA A 24 4.81 -11.16 7.64
C ALA A 24 5.75 -12.27 7.15
N SER A 25 5.25 -13.13 6.26
CA SER A 25 6.11 -14.03 5.48
C SER A 25 6.53 -13.34 4.19
N VAL A 26 7.80 -13.50 3.82
CA VAL A 26 8.33 -13.05 2.53
C VAL A 26 9.18 -14.15 1.94
N ARG A 27 8.80 -14.57 0.75
CA ARG A 27 9.40 -15.68 0.00
C ARG A 27 9.76 -15.20 -1.40
N LYS A 28 10.90 -15.65 -1.92
CA LYS A 28 11.20 -15.50 -3.35
C LYS A 28 10.48 -16.61 -4.12
N THR A 29 10.01 -16.28 -5.30
CA THR A 29 9.36 -17.24 -6.20
C THR A 29 10.28 -17.58 -7.35
N LYS A 30 10.15 -18.81 -7.85
CA LYS A 30 10.86 -19.24 -9.06
C LYS A 30 10.34 -18.38 -10.23
N ALA A 31 11.26 -17.90 -11.06
CA ALA A 31 10.87 -17.20 -12.27
C ALA A 31 10.21 -18.18 -13.25
N LEU A 32 9.15 -17.74 -13.92
CA LEU A 32 8.61 -18.45 -15.07
C LEU A 32 9.64 -18.48 -16.20
N GLY A 33 9.57 -19.54 -17.00
CA GLY A 33 10.33 -19.70 -18.24
C GLY A 33 10.04 -18.57 -19.23
N LYS A 34 10.92 -18.40 -20.22
CA LYS A 34 10.80 -17.32 -21.21
C LYS A 34 9.55 -17.47 -22.09
N ASP A 35 9.17 -18.70 -22.37
CA ASP A 35 8.06 -19.05 -23.25
C ASP A 35 6.77 -19.40 -22.45
N ASP A 36 6.86 -19.39 -21.12
CA ASP A 36 5.72 -19.63 -20.24
C ASP A 36 4.73 -18.45 -20.29
N LYS A 37 3.46 -18.76 -20.02
CA LYS A 37 2.41 -17.77 -19.76
C LYS A 37 2.20 -17.57 -18.27
N CYS A 38 1.89 -16.34 -17.90
CA CYS A 38 1.55 -15.97 -16.53
C CYS A 38 0.03 -15.74 -16.42
N SER A 39 -0.57 -16.26 -15.37
CA SER A 39 -1.90 -15.86 -14.92
C SER A 39 -1.81 -14.99 -13.68
N LEU A 40 -2.57 -13.91 -13.65
CA LEU A 40 -2.83 -13.13 -12.44
C LEU A 40 -4.20 -13.50 -11.87
N LEU A 41 -4.30 -13.55 -10.55
CA LEU A 41 -5.56 -13.60 -9.84
C LEU A 41 -5.67 -12.40 -8.88
N LEU A 42 -6.77 -11.67 -9.01
CA LEU A 42 -7.19 -10.64 -8.07
C LEU A 42 -8.41 -11.16 -7.31
N PHE A 43 -8.35 -11.09 -5.98
CA PHE A 43 -9.40 -11.60 -5.13
C PHE A 43 -9.48 -10.81 -3.82
N TYR A 44 -10.70 -10.52 -3.38
CA TYR A 44 -10.94 -10.15 -1.99
C TYR A 44 -12.23 -10.81 -1.52
N HIS A 45 -12.31 -11.06 -0.22
CA HIS A 45 -13.54 -11.49 0.42
C HIS A 45 -13.53 -11.07 1.88
N TYR A 46 -14.59 -10.38 2.28
CA TYR A 46 -14.87 -10.06 3.66
C TYR A 46 -15.70 -11.17 4.29
N VAL A 47 -15.32 -11.62 5.47
CA VAL A 47 -16.04 -12.68 6.21
C VAL A 47 -16.89 -12.06 7.31
N ASN A 48 -18.12 -12.53 7.42
CA ASN A 48 -19.06 -12.14 8.46
C ASN A 48 -19.70 -13.41 9.04
N PRO A 49 -19.59 -13.67 10.36
CA PRO A 49 -18.90 -12.87 11.38
C PRO A 49 -17.37 -12.80 11.18
N VAL A 50 -16.74 -11.76 11.75
CA VAL A 50 -15.28 -11.61 11.72
C VAL A 50 -14.59 -12.78 12.42
N MET A 51 -13.45 -13.22 11.90
CA MET A 51 -12.67 -14.33 12.46
C MET A 51 -12.06 -13.98 13.83
N SER A 52 -11.83 -15.00 14.65
CA SER A 52 -10.93 -14.88 15.80
C SER A 52 -9.48 -14.68 15.34
N GLU A 53 -8.63 -14.14 16.21
CA GLU A 53 -7.18 -14.01 15.93
C GLU A 53 -6.55 -15.37 15.59
N GLY A 54 -6.92 -16.44 16.30
CA GLY A 54 -6.44 -17.79 16.00
C GLY A 54 -6.84 -18.30 14.61
N ARG A 55 -8.08 -18.02 14.15
CA ARG A 55 -8.49 -18.37 12.77
C ARG A 55 -7.77 -17.53 11.72
N LYS A 56 -7.51 -16.25 11.98
CA LYS A 56 -6.69 -15.39 11.11
C LYS A 56 -5.26 -15.93 10.98
N ASP A 57 -4.64 -16.34 12.08
CA ASP A 57 -3.29 -16.91 12.07
C ASP A 57 -3.24 -18.25 11.34
N HIS A 58 -4.27 -19.09 11.50
CA HIS A 58 -4.41 -20.33 10.73
C HIS A 58 -4.57 -20.07 9.22
N LEU A 59 -5.40 -19.07 8.84
CA LEU A 59 -5.56 -18.66 7.44
C LEU A 59 -4.23 -18.19 6.86
N LYS A 60 -3.50 -17.35 7.61
CA LYS A 60 -2.19 -16.87 7.20
C LYS A 60 -1.22 -18.02 6.95
N LYS A 61 -1.16 -19.00 7.85
CA LYS A 61 -0.30 -20.18 7.68
C LYS A 61 -0.68 -20.97 6.43
N PHE A 62 -1.97 -21.28 6.28
CA PHE A 62 -2.50 -21.97 5.10
C PHE A 62 -2.13 -21.26 3.80
N LEU A 63 -2.32 -19.93 3.73
CA LEU A 63 -1.98 -19.14 2.54
C LEU A 63 -0.49 -19.18 2.24
N ASP A 64 0.36 -19.17 3.27
CA ASP A 64 1.80 -19.27 3.10
C ASP A 64 2.21 -20.63 2.54
N ASP A 65 1.66 -21.72 3.09
CA ASP A 65 1.91 -23.10 2.67
C ASP A 65 1.44 -23.32 1.23
N VAL A 66 0.18 -23.00 0.90
CA VAL A 66 -0.40 -23.23 -0.42
C VAL A 66 0.30 -22.40 -1.49
N THR A 67 0.61 -21.13 -1.23
CA THR A 67 1.33 -20.32 -2.23
C THR A 67 2.78 -20.76 -2.39
N SER A 68 3.39 -21.37 -1.37
CA SER A 68 4.72 -21.97 -1.49
C SER A 68 4.69 -23.25 -2.30
N GLU A 69 3.76 -24.16 -1.99
CA GLU A 69 3.53 -25.43 -2.68
C GLU A 69 3.29 -25.22 -4.18
N LEU A 70 2.44 -24.25 -4.52
CA LEU A 70 2.06 -23.94 -5.91
C LEU A 70 3.02 -22.99 -6.62
N GLY A 71 4.13 -22.58 -5.97
CA GLY A 71 5.14 -21.69 -6.57
C GLY A 71 4.63 -20.27 -6.88
N LEU A 72 3.59 -19.79 -6.18
CA LEU A 72 2.88 -18.56 -6.50
C LEU A 72 3.55 -17.33 -5.88
N GLY A 73 3.69 -16.28 -6.70
CA GLY A 73 4.13 -14.95 -6.26
C GLY A 73 2.94 -14.06 -5.97
N GLY A 74 3.12 -12.98 -5.20
CA GLY A 74 2.03 -12.05 -4.97
C GLY A 74 2.07 -11.32 -3.63
N ARG A 75 0.96 -10.67 -3.33
CA ARG A 75 0.72 -10.00 -2.05
C ARG A 75 -0.64 -10.43 -1.53
N LEU A 76 -0.66 -10.95 -0.31
CA LEU A 76 -1.84 -11.42 0.39
C LEU A 76 -1.93 -10.63 1.69
N ARG A 77 -3.03 -9.92 1.90
CA ARG A 77 -3.35 -9.21 3.15
C ARG A 77 -4.40 -10.02 3.88
N VAL A 78 -4.08 -10.42 5.11
CA VAL A 78 -4.92 -11.29 5.93
C VAL A 78 -5.34 -10.51 7.17
N ALA A 79 -6.65 -10.39 7.38
CA ALA A 79 -7.25 -9.71 8.53
C ALA A 79 -8.28 -10.62 9.19
N ARG A 80 -8.73 -10.26 10.39
CA ARG A 80 -9.89 -10.93 11.01
C ARG A 80 -11.13 -10.83 10.12
N GLU A 81 -11.27 -9.70 9.42
CA GLU A 81 -12.37 -9.42 8.51
C GLU A 81 -12.24 -10.11 7.14
N GLY A 82 -11.16 -10.86 6.85
CA GLY A 82 -11.08 -11.68 5.64
C GLY A 82 -9.73 -11.70 4.94
N LEU A 83 -9.75 -11.73 3.60
CA LEU A 83 -8.59 -11.83 2.72
C LEU A 83 -8.68 -10.85 1.54
N ASN A 84 -7.57 -10.22 1.20
CA ASN A 84 -7.37 -9.49 -0.05
C ASN A 84 -6.03 -9.91 -0.66
N CYS A 85 -6.04 -10.46 -1.87
CA CYS A 85 -4.83 -10.90 -2.54
C CYS A 85 -4.76 -10.53 -4.02
N THR A 86 -3.52 -10.36 -4.46
CA THR A 86 -3.15 -10.38 -5.87
C THR A 86 -1.98 -11.33 -6.02
N ILE A 87 -2.19 -12.43 -6.72
CA ILE A 87 -1.19 -13.47 -6.93
C ILE A 87 -0.93 -13.70 -8.42
N SER A 88 0.22 -14.29 -8.73
CA SER A 88 0.62 -14.65 -10.08
C SER A 88 1.36 -15.97 -10.11
N GLY A 89 1.19 -16.73 -11.17
CA GLY A 89 1.96 -17.94 -11.43
C GLY A 89 1.52 -18.60 -12.73
N SER A 90 1.66 -19.92 -12.82
CA SER A 90 1.03 -20.69 -13.89
C SER A 90 -0.49 -20.62 -13.77
N SER A 91 -1.17 -20.89 -14.88
CA SER A 91 -2.62 -20.94 -14.93
C SER A 91 -3.16 -21.93 -13.91
N GLU A 92 -2.62 -23.15 -13.91
CA GLU A 92 -3.00 -24.26 -13.04
C GLU A 92 -2.80 -23.91 -11.56
N GLY A 93 -1.63 -23.35 -11.20
CA GLY A 93 -1.34 -23.01 -9.82
C GLY A 93 -2.29 -21.95 -9.27
N VAL A 94 -2.63 -20.93 -10.07
CA VAL A 94 -3.57 -19.88 -9.66
C VAL A 94 -4.99 -20.43 -9.45
N ARG A 95 -5.42 -21.39 -10.27
CA ARG A 95 -6.74 -22.02 -10.19
C ARG A 95 -6.82 -23.01 -9.04
N GLU A 96 -5.76 -23.77 -8.83
CA GLU A 96 -5.62 -24.67 -7.68
C GLU A 96 -5.62 -23.89 -6.37
N PHE A 97 -4.97 -22.73 -6.31
CA PHE A 97 -5.06 -21.84 -5.14
C PHE A 97 -6.52 -21.44 -4.85
N ALA A 98 -7.27 -21.02 -5.86
CA ALA A 98 -8.67 -20.65 -5.69
C ALA A 98 -9.52 -21.83 -5.21
N SER A 99 -9.29 -23.03 -5.75
CA SER A 99 -9.94 -24.27 -5.33
C SER A 99 -9.65 -24.59 -3.86
N LYS A 100 -8.37 -24.64 -3.46
CA LYS A 100 -7.96 -24.88 -2.07
C LYS A 100 -8.50 -23.82 -1.11
N LEU A 101 -8.51 -22.55 -1.51
CA LEU A 101 -9.04 -21.46 -0.70
C LEU A 101 -10.55 -21.63 -0.44
N LYS A 102 -11.34 -22.02 -1.45
CA LYS A 102 -12.77 -22.33 -1.26
C LYS A 102 -12.97 -23.48 -0.26
N GLY A 103 -12.08 -24.46 -0.22
CA GLY A 103 -12.13 -25.57 0.75
C GLY A 103 -11.56 -25.24 2.14
N TRP A 104 -10.96 -24.06 2.33
CA TRP A 104 -10.31 -23.73 3.60
C TRP A 104 -11.33 -23.50 4.73
N GLY A 105 -11.10 -24.12 5.87
CA GLY A 105 -11.91 -23.93 7.08
C GLY A 105 -12.73 -25.14 7.54
N GLY A 106 -12.63 -26.27 6.83
CA GLY A 106 -13.25 -27.56 7.18
C GLY A 106 -14.46 -27.92 6.32
N ALA A 107 -14.89 -29.19 6.38
CA ALA A 107 -16.16 -29.62 5.77
C ALA A 107 -17.33 -28.83 6.39
N THR A 108 -18.34 -28.56 5.56
CA THR A 108 -19.61 -27.87 5.85
C THR A 108 -19.95 -27.86 7.33
N LEU A 109 -20.08 -26.65 7.92
CA LEU A 109 -20.58 -26.53 9.29
C LEU A 109 -21.98 -27.18 9.33
N LYS A 110 -22.32 -27.84 10.45
CA LYS A 110 -23.52 -28.69 10.60
C LYS A 110 -24.86 -27.98 10.33
N ASP A 111 -24.83 -26.68 10.10
CA ASP A 111 -25.91 -25.74 9.83
C ASP A 111 -25.99 -25.28 8.36
N GLY A 112 -25.29 -25.97 7.43
CA GLY A 112 -25.34 -25.63 6.00
C GLY A 112 -24.54 -24.37 5.63
N GLN A 113 -23.82 -23.78 6.59
CA GLN A 113 -22.89 -22.69 6.30
C GLN A 113 -21.67 -23.24 5.55
N THR A 114 -21.43 -22.72 4.34
CA THR A 114 -20.21 -23.01 3.59
C THR A 114 -18.98 -22.57 4.38
N THR A 115 -17.81 -23.08 4.02
CA THR A 115 -16.53 -22.52 4.46
C THR A 115 -16.49 -20.99 4.32
N PRO A 116 -15.65 -20.27 5.10
CA PRO A 116 -15.56 -18.81 5.02
C PRO A 116 -15.34 -18.22 3.61
N PHE A 117 -14.81 -19.03 2.68
CA PHE A 117 -14.62 -18.65 1.28
C PHE A 117 -15.40 -19.54 0.30
N GLY A 118 -16.26 -20.47 0.76
CA GLY A 118 -16.94 -21.42 -0.12
C GLY A 118 -17.91 -20.77 -1.10
N ASN A 119 -18.58 -19.71 -0.65
CA ASN A 119 -19.52 -18.92 -1.45
C ASN A 119 -18.88 -17.74 -2.19
N CYS A 120 -17.55 -17.62 -2.21
CA CYS A 120 -16.93 -16.50 -2.91
C CYS A 120 -17.04 -16.70 -4.44
N LYS A 121 -17.70 -15.74 -5.11
CA LYS A 121 -18.02 -15.81 -6.55
C LYS A 121 -17.04 -15.03 -7.46
N GLN A 122 -16.10 -14.28 -6.89
CA GLN A 122 -15.35 -13.24 -7.64
C GLN A 122 -13.84 -13.47 -7.67
N PHE A 123 -13.41 -14.63 -8.15
CA PHE A 123 -12.00 -14.80 -8.57
C PHE A 123 -11.81 -14.16 -9.94
N LYS A 124 -10.98 -13.12 -10.04
CA LYS A 124 -10.75 -12.40 -11.29
C LYS A 124 -9.42 -12.82 -11.88
N TYR A 125 -9.48 -13.54 -12.98
CA TYR A 125 -8.29 -14.03 -13.67
C TYR A 125 -7.92 -13.10 -14.82
N VAL A 126 -6.61 -12.91 -14.99
CA VAL A 126 -6.04 -12.27 -16.18
C VAL A 126 -4.97 -13.20 -16.71
N ASP A 127 -5.26 -13.87 -17.82
CA ASP A 127 -4.46 -14.95 -18.38
C ASP A 127 -3.55 -14.49 -19.52
N ASP A 128 -2.72 -15.42 -19.97
CA ASP A 128 -1.84 -15.30 -21.14
C ASP A 128 -0.84 -14.13 -21.10
N LEU A 129 -0.62 -13.57 -19.91
CA LEU A 129 0.32 -12.48 -19.71
C LEU A 129 1.76 -12.95 -19.95
N PRO A 130 2.65 -12.03 -20.38
CA PRO A 130 4.07 -12.31 -20.46
C PRO A 130 4.65 -12.77 -19.09
N PRO A 131 5.65 -13.65 -19.07
CA PRO A 131 6.19 -14.22 -17.82
C PRO A 131 6.83 -13.17 -16.90
N ASP A 132 7.22 -12.01 -17.44
CA ASP A 132 7.77 -10.89 -16.66
C ASP A 132 6.71 -10.12 -15.85
N ARG A 133 5.42 -10.44 -16.06
CA ARG A 133 4.28 -9.99 -15.25
C ARG A 133 4.13 -10.78 -13.94
N ALA A 134 4.85 -11.89 -13.78
CA ALA A 134 4.85 -12.62 -12.53
C ALA A 134 5.52 -11.82 -11.40
N PHE A 135 4.92 -11.83 -10.22
CA PHE A 135 5.56 -11.38 -8.99
C PHE A 135 6.79 -12.24 -8.69
N LYS A 136 7.89 -11.58 -8.31
CA LYS A 136 9.18 -12.21 -7.98
C LYS A 136 9.29 -12.60 -6.51
N ASP A 137 8.28 -12.23 -5.74
CA ASP A 137 8.17 -12.46 -4.31
C ASP A 137 6.71 -12.72 -3.94
N CYS A 138 6.50 -13.61 -2.97
CA CYS A 138 5.24 -13.80 -2.29
C CYS A 138 5.32 -13.16 -0.91
N LYS A 139 4.29 -12.40 -0.55
CA LYS A 139 4.18 -11.71 0.75
C LYS A 139 2.83 -12.01 1.37
N VAL A 140 2.82 -12.68 2.52
CA VAL A 140 1.60 -12.84 3.34
C VAL A 140 1.69 -11.89 4.53
N LEU A 141 0.83 -10.88 4.53
CA LEU A 141 0.86 -9.72 5.41
C LEU A 141 -0.33 -9.79 6.37
N PRO A 142 -0.12 -10.10 7.66
CA PRO A 142 -1.16 -9.90 8.66
C PRO A 142 -1.40 -8.40 8.83
N VAL A 143 -2.67 -8.00 8.76
CA VAL A 143 -3.14 -6.61 8.86
C VAL A 143 -4.37 -6.53 9.77
N ASN A 144 -4.68 -5.33 10.27
CA ASN A 144 -5.91 -5.09 11.01
C ASN A 144 -7.10 -4.95 10.05
N GLU A 145 -6.90 -4.19 8.97
CA GLU A 145 -7.89 -3.96 7.91
C GLU A 145 -7.33 -4.38 6.54
N LEU A 146 -8.15 -5.07 5.74
CA LEU A 146 -7.83 -5.45 4.35
C LEU A 146 -7.54 -4.23 3.48
N VAL A 147 -8.18 -3.11 3.78
CA VAL A 147 -7.83 -1.77 3.32
C VAL A 147 -7.88 -0.86 4.53
N PHE A 148 -6.79 -0.15 4.79
CA PHE A 148 -6.67 0.67 6.00
C PHE A 148 -7.41 2.00 5.83
N TYR A 149 -8.62 2.09 6.39
CA TYR A 149 -9.38 3.33 6.52
C TYR A 149 -9.17 3.98 7.90
N GLY A 150 -8.55 3.27 8.86
CA GLY A 150 -8.27 3.82 10.19
C GLY A 150 -9.55 4.02 11.00
N VAL A 151 -10.54 3.16 10.77
CA VAL A 151 -11.86 3.19 11.40
C VAL A 151 -12.08 1.91 12.19
N GLY A 152 -12.78 2.00 13.32
CA GLY A 152 -13.15 0.82 14.08
C GLY A 152 -14.15 -0.06 13.33
N GLU A 153 -14.28 -1.34 13.70
CA GLU A 153 -15.27 -2.25 13.11
C GLU A 153 -16.70 -1.68 13.20
N ASN A 154 -17.02 -0.94 14.26
CA ASN A 154 -18.33 -0.31 14.49
C ASN A 154 -18.55 1.00 13.72
N ASP A 155 -17.49 1.70 13.30
CA ASP A 155 -17.58 3.00 12.61
C ASP A 155 -18.02 2.83 11.14
N ALA A 156 -17.75 1.66 10.56
CA ALA A 156 -18.10 1.31 9.19
C ALA A 156 -18.34 -0.20 9.10
N PRO A 157 -19.45 -0.68 9.67
CA PRO A 157 -19.79 -2.10 9.66
C PRO A 157 -20.11 -2.52 8.22
N LEU A 158 -19.45 -3.59 7.75
CA LEU A 158 -19.60 -4.04 6.36
C LEU A 158 -21.02 -4.53 6.02
N THR A 159 -21.84 -4.83 7.04
CA THR A 159 -23.28 -5.10 6.89
C THR A 159 -24.08 -3.88 6.41
N LYS A 160 -23.50 -2.67 6.49
CA LYS A 160 -24.06 -1.42 5.95
C LYS A 160 -23.42 -1.02 4.62
N GLY A 161 -22.84 -1.97 3.87
CA GLY A 161 -22.28 -1.72 2.54
C GLY A 161 -23.32 -1.20 1.53
N GLY A 162 -22.82 -0.58 0.46
CA GLY A 162 -23.64 -0.16 -0.68
C GLY A 162 -24.11 -1.35 -1.51
N VAL A 163 -25.13 -1.13 -2.34
CA VAL A 163 -25.66 -2.14 -3.27
C VAL A 163 -24.66 -2.36 -4.40
N HIS A 164 -24.25 -3.60 -4.63
CA HIS A 164 -23.40 -3.96 -5.77
C HIS A 164 -24.17 -3.88 -7.07
N LEU A 165 -23.65 -3.11 -8.02
CA LEU A 165 -24.14 -3.08 -9.40
C LEU A 165 -23.13 -3.78 -10.30
N ASP A 166 -23.59 -4.70 -11.15
CA ASP A 166 -22.77 -5.24 -12.23
C ASP A 166 -22.34 -4.11 -13.20
N PRO A 167 -21.30 -4.32 -14.04
CA PRO A 167 -20.79 -3.29 -14.92
C PRO A 167 -21.84 -2.63 -15.83
N GLN A 168 -22.80 -3.39 -16.36
CA GLN A 168 -23.82 -2.89 -17.28
C GLN A 168 -24.83 -2.02 -16.54
N SER A 169 -25.32 -2.50 -15.38
CA SER A 169 -26.19 -1.74 -14.49
C SER A 169 -25.51 -0.47 -13.99
N TYR A 170 -24.21 -0.54 -13.67
CA TYR A 170 -23.42 0.62 -13.27
C TYR A 170 -23.29 1.62 -14.42
N HIS A 171 -22.96 1.16 -15.64
CA HIS A 171 -22.84 2.02 -16.83
C HIS A 171 -24.14 2.82 -17.05
N LYS A 172 -25.27 2.12 -17.14
CA LYS A 172 -26.58 2.76 -17.34
C LYS A 172 -26.92 3.74 -16.22
N LYS A 173 -26.62 3.41 -14.96
CA LYS A 173 -26.90 4.29 -13.84
C LYS A 173 -26.09 5.58 -13.85
N MET A 174 -24.93 5.61 -14.54
CA MET A 174 -24.17 6.85 -14.73
C MET A 174 -24.93 7.87 -15.59
N GLU A 175 -25.91 7.44 -16.38
CA GLU A 175 -26.74 8.30 -17.23
C GLU A 175 -27.94 8.89 -16.47
N GLU A 176 -28.21 8.43 -15.25
CA GLU A 176 -29.32 8.93 -14.44
C GLU A 176 -29.02 10.31 -13.84
N ASP A 177 -30.04 11.17 -13.81
CA ASP A 177 -29.95 12.46 -13.15
C ASP A 177 -29.74 12.31 -11.64
N ASN A 178 -29.41 13.44 -11.01
CA ASN A 178 -29.31 13.52 -9.55
C ASN A 178 -28.37 12.45 -8.92
N THR A 179 -27.38 12.01 -9.71
CA THR A 179 -26.44 10.95 -9.35
C THR A 179 -25.03 11.53 -9.26
N VAL A 180 -24.20 10.94 -8.42
CA VAL A 180 -22.78 11.28 -8.30
C VAL A 180 -21.93 10.02 -8.34
N ILE A 181 -20.74 10.13 -8.93
CA ILE A 181 -19.74 9.06 -8.99
C ILE A 181 -18.53 9.50 -8.17
N ILE A 182 -18.26 8.77 -7.09
CA ILE A 182 -17.14 9.03 -6.19
C ILE A 182 -15.99 8.06 -6.49
N ASP A 183 -14.84 8.59 -6.88
CA ASP A 183 -13.60 7.81 -6.96
C ASP A 183 -13.02 7.61 -5.56
N VAL A 184 -13.10 6.39 -5.02
CA VAL A 184 -12.53 6.10 -3.69
C VAL A 184 -11.07 5.69 -3.75
N ARG A 185 -10.39 5.90 -4.89
CA ARG A 185 -8.95 5.67 -5.04
C ARG A 185 -8.13 6.87 -4.56
N ASN A 186 -6.81 6.72 -4.55
CA ASN A 186 -5.94 7.86 -4.29
C ASN A 186 -5.84 8.73 -5.56
N SER A 187 -5.63 10.02 -5.37
CA SER A 187 -5.45 11.04 -6.43
C SER A 187 -4.51 10.61 -7.55
N TYR A 188 -3.34 10.03 -7.22
CA TYR A 188 -2.38 9.59 -8.26
C TYR A 188 -2.93 8.47 -9.16
N GLU A 189 -3.93 7.72 -8.71
CA GLU A 189 -4.61 6.69 -9.51
C GLU A 189 -5.67 7.34 -10.43
N ALA A 190 -6.36 8.37 -9.94
CA ALA A 190 -7.33 9.18 -10.69
C ALA A 190 -6.66 10.01 -11.80
N ASP A 191 -5.44 10.52 -11.54
CA ASP A 191 -4.62 11.25 -12.52
C ASP A 191 -4.31 10.41 -13.78
N ILE A 192 -4.22 9.07 -13.64
CA ILE A 192 -3.85 8.16 -14.74
C ILE A 192 -5.08 7.78 -15.58
N GLY A 193 -6.23 7.65 -14.94
CA GLY A 193 -7.48 7.28 -15.60
C GLY A 193 -8.63 7.34 -14.60
N LYS A 194 -9.81 7.69 -15.09
CA LYS A 194 -11.02 7.88 -14.28
C LYS A 194 -12.27 7.71 -15.15
N PHE A 195 -13.41 7.51 -14.51
CA PHE A 195 -14.70 7.70 -15.17
C PHE A 195 -14.89 9.18 -15.51
N ILE A 196 -15.49 9.43 -16.66
CA ILE A 196 -16.01 10.75 -17.02
C ILE A 196 -17.46 10.80 -16.53
N GLY A 197 -17.80 11.83 -15.76
CA GLY A 197 -19.18 12.07 -15.37
C GLY A 197 -20.03 12.44 -16.59
N GLN A 198 -21.33 12.22 -16.49
CA GLN A 198 -22.30 12.47 -17.55
C GLN A 198 -23.08 13.76 -17.29
N GLU A 199 -22.58 14.65 -16.42
CA GLU A 199 -23.27 15.89 -16.03
C GLU A 199 -23.62 16.81 -17.21
N GLY A 200 -22.82 16.79 -18.29
CA GLY A 200 -23.09 17.55 -19.51
C GLY A 200 -24.32 17.08 -20.29
N GLU A 201 -24.76 15.85 -20.02
CA GLU A 201 -25.92 15.20 -20.62
C GLU A 201 -27.06 14.99 -19.60
N GLY A 202 -26.95 15.61 -18.42
CA GLY A 202 -27.92 15.50 -17.33
C GLY A 202 -27.73 14.29 -16.42
N GLY A 203 -26.71 13.46 -16.65
CA GLY A 203 -26.41 12.28 -15.83
C GLY A 203 -25.51 12.56 -14.63
N ALA A 204 -24.75 11.54 -14.21
CA ALA A 204 -24.03 11.54 -12.96
C ALA A 204 -22.80 12.47 -12.92
N GLU A 205 -22.67 13.27 -11.87
CA GLU A 205 -21.51 14.15 -11.66
C GLU A 205 -20.29 13.38 -11.13
N TYR A 206 -19.11 13.59 -11.72
CA TYR A 206 -17.86 13.04 -11.21
C TYR A 206 -17.32 13.80 -9.98
N ILE A 207 -16.98 13.05 -8.93
CA ILE A 207 -16.38 13.58 -7.70
C ILE A 207 -15.06 12.86 -7.41
N ASP A 208 -13.97 13.63 -7.36
CA ASP A 208 -12.67 13.20 -6.81
C ASP A 208 -12.48 13.79 -5.41
N PRO A 209 -12.52 12.97 -4.34
CA PRO A 209 -12.18 13.38 -2.98
C PRO A 209 -10.75 13.91 -2.78
N LYS A 210 -9.88 13.80 -3.80
CA LYS A 210 -8.46 14.22 -3.79
C LYS A 210 -7.66 13.53 -2.68
N MET A 211 -7.92 12.25 -2.44
CA MET A 211 -7.28 11.50 -1.34
C MET A 211 -5.80 11.21 -1.63
N ARG A 212 -4.94 11.34 -0.62
CA ARG A 212 -3.56 10.81 -0.68
C ARG A 212 -3.50 9.37 -0.23
N LYS A 213 -4.39 9.00 0.70
CA LYS A 213 -4.58 7.65 1.26
C LYS A 213 -6.05 7.45 1.63
N SER A 214 -6.50 6.19 1.70
CA SER A 214 -7.90 5.84 2.03
C SER A 214 -8.40 6.39 3.38
N THR A 215 -7.53 6.58 4.38
CA THR A 215 -7.92 7.19 5.66
C THR A 215 -8.42 8.64 5.52
N ASP A 216 -8.07 9.32 4.43
CA ASP A 216 -8.50 10.70 4.17
C ASP A 216 -10.01 10.77 3.87
N PHE A 217 -10.64 9.63 3.52
CA PHE A 217 -12.05 9.56 3.15
C PHE A 217 -12.98 10.00 4.29
N LYS A 218 -12.71 9.57 5.53
CA LYS A 218 -13.50 9.98 6.72
C LYS A 218 -13.50 11.49 6.90
N ALA A 219 -12.33 12.12 6.75
CA ALA A 219 -12.19 13.57 6.86
C ALA A 219 -12.85 14.30 5.68
N TRP A 220 -12.85 13.71 4.48
CA TRP A 220 -13.55 14.24 3.33
C TRP A 220 -15.08 14.24 3.52
N LEU A 221 -15.65 13.14 4.06
CA LEU A 221 -17.07 13.07 4.41
C LEU A 221 -17.45 14.07 5.51
N GLY A 222 -16.55 14.35 6.46
CA GLY A 222 -16.81 15.30 7.55
C GLY A 222 -16.85 16.78 7.15
N LYS A 223 -16.67 17.13 5.87
CA LYS A 223 -16.77 18.53 5.40
C LYS A 223 -18.22 18.88 5.10
N GLU A 224 -18.67 20.07 5.52
CA GLU A 224 -20.02 20.57 5.21
C GLU A 224 -20.28 20.68 3.70
N GLU A 225 -19.29 21.11 2.91
CA GLU A 225 -19.38 21.14 1.45
C GLU A 225 -19.68 19.76 0.86
N THR A 226 -19.01 18.71 1.35
CA THR A 226 -19.26 17.32 0.92
C THR A 226 -20.66 16.89 1.30
N LYS A 227 -21.08 17.19 2.53
CA LYS A 227 -22.41 16.84 3.03
C LYS A 227 -23.51 17.47 2.17
N GLU A 228 -23.42 18.77 1.88
CA GLU A 228 -24.39 19.45 1.02
C GLU A 228 -24.34 18.92 -0.43
N LYS A 229 -23.13 18.67 -0.98
CA LYS A 229 -22.98 18.14 -2.34
C LYS A 229 -23.65 16.78 -2.54
N LEU A 230 -23.69 15.94 -1.49
CA LEU A 230 -24.27 14.60 -1.56
C LEU A 230 -25.75 14.55 -1.16
N LYS A 231 -26.30 15.64 -0.61
CA LYS A 231 -27.67 15.67 -0.08
C LYS A 231 -28.70 15.36 -1.17
N GLY A 232 -29.52 14.33 -0.93
CA GLY A 232 -30.56 13.88 -1.85
C GLY A 232 -30.02 13.25 -3.16
N LYS A 233 -28.71 13.02 -3.28
CA LYS A 233 -28.11 12.39 -4.47
C LYS A 233 -28.11 10.88 -4.35
N GLN A 234 -28.18 10.19 -5.49
CA GLN A 234 -27.76 8.79 -5.57
C GLN A 234 -26.24 8.74 -5.63
N VAL A 235 -25.61 7.91 -4.81
CA VAL A 235 -24.14 7.86 -4.70
C VAL A 235 -23.62 6.56 -5.30
N MET A 236 -22.81 6.66 -6.34
CA MET A 236 -22.10 5.55 -6.96
C MET A 236 -20.63 5.60 -6.59
N MET A 237 -20.04 4.47 -6.20
CA MET A 237 -18.64 4.40 -5.82
C MET A 237 -17.88 3.37 -6.65
N TYR A 238 -16.61 3.66 -6.93
CA TYR A 238 -15.75 2.71 -7.63
C TYR A 238 -14.31 2.75 -7.13
N CYS A 239 -13.61 1.64 -7.34
CA CYS A 239 -12.16 1.57 -7.25
C CYS A 239 -11.64 0.49 -8.21
N THR A 240 -10.33 0.22 -8.21
CA THR A 240 -9.69 -0.76 -9.10
C THR A 240 -10.39 -2.12 -9.10
N GLY A 241 -10.68 -2.66 -7.91
CA GLY A 241 -11.17 -4.03 -7.77
C GLY A 241 -12.34 -4.22 -6.81
N GLY A 242 -13.03 -3.17 -6.36
CA GLY A 242 -14.18 -3.23 -5.45
C GLY A 242 -13.85 -3.14 -3.94
N VAL A 243 -12.72 -3.70 -3.49
CA VAL A 243 -12.41 -3.83 -2.05
C VAL A 243 -12.45 -2.53 -1.21
N ARG A 244 -12.11 -1.37 -1.81
CA ARG A 244 -12.20 -0.06 -1.11
C ARG A 244 -13.64 0.38 -0.91
N CYS A 245 -14.50 0.10 -1.88
CA CYS A 245 -15.90 0.52 -1.89
C CYS A 245 -16.67 -0.11 -0.73
N GLU A 246 -16.34 -1.35 -0.34
CA GLU A 246 -17.01 -2.04 0.78
C GLU A 246 -16.97 -1.22 2.07
N ARG A 247 -15.77 -0.72 2.43
CA ARG A 247 -15.61 0.11 3.62
C ARG A 247 -16.08 1.54 3.40
N ALA A 248 -15.82 2.11 2.22
CA ALA A 248 -16.17 3.48 1.91
C ALA A 248 -17.69 3.70 1.91
N SER A 249 -18.46 2.79 1.30
CA SER A 249 -19.92 2.85 1.27
C SER A 249 -20.52 2.68 2.66
N ALA A 250 -20.02 1.72 3.45
CA ALA A 250 -20.42 1.55 4.84
C ALA A 250 -20.14 2.79 5.71
N LEU A 251 -18.99 3.43 5.51
CA LEU A 251 -18.64 4.66 6.22
C LEU A 251 -19.56 5.81 5.81
N LEU A 252 -19.89 5.95 4.53
CA LEU A 252 -20.80 6.98 4.03
C LEU A 252 -22.21 6.81 4.62
N LYS A 253 -22.78 5.60 4.54
CA LYS A 253 -24.09 5.29 5.13
C LYS A 253 -24.12 5.53 6.64
N THR A 254 -23.04 5.17 7.34
CA THR A 254 -22.95 5.39 8.80
C THR A 254 -22.78 6.87 9.15
N THR A 255 -22.12 7.65 8.30
CA THR A 255 -21.88 9.08 8.55
C THR A 255 -23.11 9.94 8.32
N TYR A 256 -23.88 9.67 7.25
CA TYR A 256 -25.01 10.53 6.87
C TYR A 256 -26.39 9.93 7.13
N GLY A 257 -26.50 8.62 7.35
CA GLY A 257 -27.79 7.93 7.41
C GLY A 257 -28.41 7.73 6.01
N GLU A 258 -29.50 6.97 5.97
CA GLU A 258 -30.18 6.64 4.70
C GLU A 258 -31.07 7.79 4.18
N ASP A 259 -31.49 8.71 5.04
CA ASP A 259 -32.35 9.84 4.64
C ASP A 259 -31.59 10.98 3.94
N HIS A 260 -30.25 11.01 4.07
CA HIS A 260 -29.43 12.08 3.49
C HIS A 260 -29.05 11.81 2.03
N VAL A 261 -28.99 10.55 1.61
CA VAL A 261 -28.62 10.13 0.24
C VAL A 261 -29.64 9.15 -0.29
N ASN A 262 -30.00 9.25 -1.57
CA ASN A 262 -31.02 8.42 -2.21
C ASN A 262 -30.47 7.06 -2.68
N GLY A 263 -29.71 6.39 -1.81
CA GLY A 263 -29.07 5.11 -2.08
C GLY A 263 -27.57 5.23 -2.36
N VAL A 264 -26.86 4.17 -1.97
CA VAL A 264 -25.41 4.04 -2.14
C VAL A 264 -25.14 2.77 -2.91
N PHE A 265 -24.47 2.91 -4.05
CA PHE A 265 -24.18 1.87 -5.02
C PHE A 265 -22.68 1.74 -5.22
N GLN A 266 -22.22 0.56 -5.57
CA GLN A 266 -20.80 0.32 -5.84
C GLN A 266 -20.60 -0.63 -7.02
N LEU A 267 -19.59 -0.34 -7.83
CA LEU A 267 -19.24 -1.14 -8.99
C LEU A 267 -18.72 -2.52 -8.56
N GLU A 268 -19.51 -3.57 -8.83
CA GLU A 268 -19.15 -4.94 -8.57
C GLU A 268 -17.90 -5.32 -9.37
N GLY A 269 -16.88 -5.85 -8.71
CA GLY A 269 -15.63 -6.20 -9.37
C GLY A 269 -14.72 -5.02 -9.72
N GLY A 270 -15.18 -3.77 -9.59
CA GLY A 270 -14.42 -2.55 -9.84
C GLY A 270 -14.08 -2.32 -11.32
N ILE A 271 -13.18 -1.36 -11.56
CA ILE A 271 -12.74 -0.95 -12.91
C ILE A 271 -12.24 -2.15 -13.73
N GLU A 272 -11.57 -3.12 -13.09
CA GLU A 272 -11.09 -4.34 -13.75
C GLU A 272 -12.24 -5.10 -14.44
N LYS A 273 -13.36 -5.34 -13.74
CA LYS A 273 -14.52 -6.03 -14.33
C LYS A 273 -15.22 -5.16 -15.37
N TYR A 274 -15.32 -3.85 -15.13
CA TYR A 274 -15.94 -2.92 -16.07
C TYR A 274 -15.20 -2.88 -17.41
N MET A 275 -13.86 -2.78 -17.42
CA MET A 275 -13.08 -2.75 -18.66
C MET A 275 -13.04 -4.11 -19.40
N MET A 276 -13.39 -5.21 -18.72
CA MET A 276 -13.60 -6.50 -19.39
C MET A 276 -14.93 -6.51 -20.15
N GLU A 277 -15.96 -5.91 -19.56
CA GLU A 277 -17.31 -5.83 -20.15
C GLU A 277 -17.40 -4.77 -21.26
N PHE A 278 -16.70 -3.65 -21.09
CA PHE A 278 -16.63 -2.55 -22.06
C PHE A 278 -15.22 -2.49 -22.67
N PRO A 279 -14.91 -3.33 -23.67
CA PRO A 279 -13.57 -3.43 -24.25
C PRO A 279 -13.15 -2.17 -25.02
N ASP A 280 -14.10 -1.31 -25.39
CA ASP A 280 -13.90 0.02 -25.97
C ASP A 280 -13.65 1.11 -24.91
N GLY A 281 -13.84 0.78 -23.64
CA GLY A 281 -13.66 1.65 -22.48
C GLY A 281 -14.94 2.24 -21.92
N GLY A 282 -16.07 2.22 -22.64
CA GLY A 282 -17.32 2.88 -22.18
C GLY A 282 -17.07 4.31 -21.68
N HIS A 283 -17.53 4.61 -20.46
CA HIS A 283 -17.31 5.92 -19.81
C HIS A 283 -15.93 6.07 -19.13
N TRP A 284 -15.06 5.06 -19.20
CA TRP A 284 -13.71 5.12 -18.65
C TRP A 284 -12.74 5.82 -19.62
N LYS A 285 -11.91 6.74 -19.11
CA LYS A 285 -10.83 7.38 -19.86
C LYS A 285 -9.46 7.19 -19.21
N GLY A 286 -8.42 7.12 -20.03
CA GLY A 286 -7.05 6.88 -19.60
C GLY A 286 -6.79 5.42 -19.25
N LYS A 287 -5.85 5.18 -18.33
CA LYS A 287 -5.42 3.83 -17.90
C LYS A 287 -5.85 3.52 -16.47
N ASN A 288 -6.16 2.26 -16.19
CA ASN A 288 -6.40 1.80 -14.83
C ASN A 288 -5.08 1.44 -14.15
N PHE A 289 -4.73 2.17 -13.09
CA PHE A 289 -3.58 1.87 -12.24
C PHE A 289 -3.79 0.59 -11.45
N VAL A 290 -2.79 -0.30 -11.45
CA VAL A 290 -2.85 -1.59 -10.75
C VAL A 290 -1.61 -1.85 -9.90
N PHE A 291 -1.80 -2.56 -8.79
CA PHE A 291 -0.74 -2.83 -7.80
C PHE A 291 0.08 -4.08 -8.10
N ASP A 292 0.02 -4.56 -9.34
CA ASP A 292 0.77 -5.70 -9.86
C ASP A 292 1.83 -5.27 -10.90
N LYS A 293 2.41 -6.22 -11.62
CA LYS A 293 3.50 -5.96 -12.56
C LYS A 293 3.05 -5.36 -13.90
N ARG A 294 1.75 -5.30 -14.17
CA ARG A 294 1.18 -4.56 -15.30
C ARG A 294 1.38 -3.04 -15.11
N GLU A 295 1.53 -2.55 -13.87
CA GLU A 295 1.65 -1.14 -13.45
C GLU A 295 0.39 -0.29 -13.76
N ALA A 296 -0.07 -0.30 -15.01
CA ALA A 296 -1.36 0.19 -15.45
C ALA A 296 -1.76 -0.51 -16.75
N PHE A 297 -3.05 -0.66 -17.02
CA PHE A 297 -3.57 -1.19 -18.29
C PHE A 297 -4.69 -0.30 -18.83
N GLY A 298 -5.00 -0.42 -20.12
CA GLY A 298 -6.00 0.41 -20.79
C GLY A 298 -6.60 -0.34 -21.97
N VAL A 299 -7.56 0.29 -22.66
CA VAL A 299 -8.23 -0.26 -23.84
C VAL A 299 -7.24 -0.81 -24.87
N LYS A 300 -6.23 0.01 -25.22
CA LYS A 300 -5.16 -0.32 -26.18
C LYS A 300 -4.04 -1.19 -25.59
N SER A 301 -4.00 -1.43 -24.28
CA SER A 301 -2.87 -2.09 -23.60
C SER A 301 -3.33 -2.99 -22.45
N LYS A 302 -4.03 -4.08 -22.77
CA LYS A 302 -4.62 -5.03 -21.79
C LYS A 302 -3.58 -5.77 -20.93
N GLU A 303 -2.40 -6.07 -21.48
CA GLU A 303 -1.27 -6.69 -20.75
C GLU A 303 -0.52 -5.71 -19.83
N GLY A 304 -0.88 -4.43 -19.90
CA GLY A 304 -0.31 -3.33 -19.15
C GLY A 304 1.09 -2.88 -19.58
N VAL A 305 1.49 -1.72 -19.07
CA VAL A 305 2.71 -0.97 -19.48
C VAL A 305 3.97 -1.30 -18.67
N GLY A 306 3.87 -2.22 -17.71
CA GLY A 306 4.96 -2.57 -16.79
C GLY A 306 6.00 -3.56 -17.30
N GLY A 307 6.75 -4.15 -16.36
CA GLY A 307 7.76 -5.20 -16.58
C GLY A 307 9.11 -4.78 -17.19
N VAL A 308 9.98 -5.79 -17.36
CA VAL A 308 11.35 -5.66 -17.91
C VAL A 308 11.58 -6.83 -18.85
N VAL A 309 11.33 -6.63 -20.13
CA VAL A 309 11.73 -7.60 -21.16
C VAL A 309 13.24 -7.53 -21.33
N LYS A 310 13.96 -8.50 -20.76
CA LYS A 310 15.39 -8.69 -21.02
C LYS A 310 15.55 -9.46 -22.34
N GLY A 311 15.69 -8.75 -23.45
CA GLY A 311 16.00 -9.33 -24.76
C GLY A 311 16.03 -8.28 -25.87
N LYS A 312 17.15 -8.23 -26.59
CA LYS A 312 17.50 -7.46 -27.80
C LYS A 312 16.57 -6.29 -28.21
N LYS A 313 17.10 -5.06 -28.08
CA LYS A 313 16.73 -3.81 -28.78
C LYS A 313 15.28 -3.78 -29.33
N LYS A 314 14.30 -3.38 -28.52
CA LYS A 314 13.07 -2.72 -28.99
C LYS A 314 12.40 -1.93 -27.85
N LYS A 315 11.67 -0.89 -28.23
CA LYS A 315 11.29 0.30 -27.45
C LYS A 315 10.82 -0.05 -26.04
N LYS A 316 11.43 0.56 -25.00
CA LYS A 316 10.73 0.74 -23.72
C LYS A 316 9.38 1.36 -24.07
N ALA A 317 8.26 0.79 -23.61
CA ALA A 317 6.95 1.44 -23.72
C ALA A 317 7.11 2.89 -23.23
N LYS A 318 7.01 3.86 -24.13
CA LYS A 318 7.16 5.27 -23.74
C LYS A 318 5.81 5.69 -23.17
N GLY A 319 5.81 6.39 -22.04
CA GLY A 319 4.61 7.12 -21.62
C GLY A 319 4.33 8.23 -22.64
N GLY A 320 3.05 8.57 -22.86
CA GLY A 320 2.68 9.61 -23.81
C GLY A 320 2.76 9.21 -25.30
N GLU A 321 2.51 7.95 -25.64
CA GLU A 321 2.47 7.50 -27.05
C GLU A 321 1.20 7.98 -27.79
N ASP A 322 0.17 8.43 -27.07
CA ASP A 322 -1.08 8.97 -27.61
C ASP A 322 -1.47 10.21 -26.77
N GLU A 323 -1.00 11.40 -27.16
CA GLU A 323 -1.13 12.62 -26.33
C GLU A 323 -2.60 12.97 -26.02
N GLU A 324 -3.54 12.62 -26.90
CA GLU A 324 -4.97 12.89 -26.77
C GLU A 324 -5.69 12.04 -25.69
N GLU A 325 -5.12 10.88 -25.29
CA GLU A 325 -5.71 10.01 -24.27
C GLU A 325 -5.07 10.17 -22.88
N VAL A 326 -4.04 10.99 -22.78
CA VAL A 326 -3.24 11.15 -21.57
C VAL A 326 -3.82 12.24 -20.68
N LEU A 327 -4.44 11.83 -19.57
CA LEU A 327 -5.08 12.75 -18.62
C LEU A 327 -4.10 13.48 -17.69
N SER A 328 -2.87 12.97 -17.55
CA SER A 328 -1.89 13.43 -16.58
C SER A 328 -0.63 14.01 -17.22
N THR A 329 0.17 14.69 -16.40
CA THR A 329 1.43 15.30 -16.83
C THR A 329 2.59 14.90 -15.93
N CYS A 330 3.80 15.00 -16.48
CA CYS A 330 5.02 14.87 -15.70
C CYS A 330 5.06 15.95 -14.61
N CYS A 331 5.30 15.54 -13.36
CA CYS A 331 5.32 16.45 -12.22
C CYS A 331 6.35 17.58 -12.33
N VAL A 332 7.43 17.36 -13.08
CA VAL A 332 8.54 18.31 -13.29
C VAL A 332 8.30 19.16 -14.55
N CYS A 333 8.37 18.56 -15.74
CA CYS A 333 8.34 19.31 -17.00
C CYS A 333 6.94 19.59 -17.56
N LYS A 334 5.88 19.10 -16.91
CA LYS A 334 4.46 19.28 -17.29
C LYS A 334 4.04 18.72 -18.65
N LYS A 335 4.92 18.02 -19.38
CA LYS A 335 4.54 17.30 -20.60
C LYS A 335 3.57 16.15 -20.29
N PRO A 336 2.64 15.80 -21.22
CA PRO A 336 1.75 14.65 -21.07
C PRO A 336 2.51 13.39 -20.64
N TRP A 337 2.05 12.74 -19.57
CA TRP A 337 2.66 11.53 -19.04
C TRP A 337 1.73 10.76 -18.10
N ASP A 338 1.49 9.49 -18.41
CA ASP A 338 0.56 8.60 -17.71
C ASP A 338 1.23 7.33 -17.14
N ARG A 339 2.54 7.14 -17.39
CA ARG A 339 3.26 5.94 -16.96
C ARG A 339 3.82 6.09 -15.56
N TYR A 340 3.33 5.27 -14.63
CA TYR A 340 3.87 5.20 -13.28
C TYR A 340 4.93 4.10 -13.11
N VAL A 341 6.19 4.48 -12.89
CA VAL A 341 7.31 3.52 -12.77
C VAL A 341 7.63 3.15 -11.31
N GLY A 342 6.80 3.53 -10.32
CA GLY A 342 6.97 3.10 -8.92
C GLY A 342 8.23 3.60 -8.20
N LYS A 343 9.05 4.42 -8.86
CA LYS A 343 10.40 4.80 -8.39
C LYS A 343 10.46 6.16 -7.72
N LYS A 344 9.53 7.05 -8.02
CA LYS A 344 9.58 8.45 -7.58
C LYS A 344 8.40 8.77 -6.69
N LYS A 345 8.68 9.54 -5.66
CA LYS A 345 7.73 10.00 -4.66
C LYS A 345 7.80 11.51 -4.56
N CYS A 346 6.66 12.13 -4.31
CA CYS A 346 6.54 13.51 -3.94
C CYS A 346 7.47 13.79 -2.74
N TYR A 347 8.32 14.80 -2.87
CA TYR A 347 9.26 15.20 -1.84
C TYR A 347 8.56 15.59 -0.53
N THR A 348 7.40 16.25 -0.64
CA THR A 348 6.71 16.84 0.51
C THR A 348 5.70 15.92 1.19
N CYS A 349 5.03 15.04 0.44
CA CYS A 349 4.01 14.15 1.01
C CYS A 349 4.24 12.66 0.77
N GLY A 350 5.36 12.27 0.15
CA GLY A 350 5.73 10.87 -0.06
C GLY A 350 4.84 10.07 -1.02
N VAL A 351 3.82 10.68 -1.62
CA VAL A 351 2.93 9.98 -2.55
C VAL A 351 3.62 9.67 -3.88
N PRO A 352 3.30 8.55 -4.54
CA PRO A 352 3.57 8.33 -5.96
C PRO A 352 3.49 9.60 -6.81
N VAL A 353 4.48 9.85 -7.66
CA VAL A 353 4.42 10.92 -8.69
C VAL A 353 4.71 10.37 -10.08
N LEU A 354 4.04 10.95 -11.07
CA LEU A 354 4.26 10.71 -12.50
C LEU A 354 5.45 11.55 -12.98
N MET A 355 6.49 10.91 -13.47
CA MET A 355 7.70 11.59 -13.95
C MET A 355 8.17 10.95 -15.25
N CYS A 356 8.36 11.76 -16.29
CA CYS A 356 8.81 11.27 -17.59
C CYS A 356 10.24 10.76 -17.57
N ASP A 357 10.60 9.91 -18.54
CA ASP A 357 11.93 9.30 -18.63
C ASP A 357 13.07 10.34 -18.66
N LYS A 358 12.86 11.47 -19.34
CA LYS A 358 13.82 12.58 -19.40
C LYS A 358 14.09 13.14 -18.00
N CYS A 359 13.05 13.59 -17.30
CA CYS A 359 13.19 14.14 -15.95
C CYS A 359 13.71 13.09 -14.95
N MET A 360 13.33 11.82 -15.10
CA MET A 360 13.88 10.74 -14.27
C MET A 360 15.40 10.59 -14.45
N SER A 361 15.92 10.77 -15.67
CA SER A 361 17.35 10.70 -15.96
C SER A 361 18.15 11.85 -15.36
N GLU A 362 17.53 13.03 -15.27
CA GLU A 362 18.11 14.25 -14.66
C GLU A 362 18.17 14.19 -13.12
N LYS A 363 17.42 13.27 -12.50
CA LYS A 363 17.42 13.04 -11.04
C LYS A 363 17.21 14.33 -10.20
N PRO A 364 16.16 15.12 -10.45
CA PRO A 364 15.86 16.34 -9.68
C PRO A 364 15.65 16.04 -8.18
N ASP A 365 15.14 14.86 -7.84
CA ASP A 365 14.99 14.37 -6.46
C ASP A 365 16.32 14.14 -5.71
N LYS A 366 17.44 14.11 -6.43
CA LYS A 366 18.78 13.94 -5.86
C LYS A 366 19.69 15.13 -6.12
N THR A 367 19.16 16.18 -6.76
CA THR A 367 19.93 17.38 -7.08
C THR A 367 19.60 18.45 -6.05
N LYS A 368 20.62 18.90 -5.32
CA LYS A 368 20.47 19.90 -4.25
C LYS A 368 19.84 21.18 -4.82
N GLY A 369 18.76 21.64 -4.20
CA GLY A 369 18.02 22.84 -4.61
C GLY A 369 16.89 22.56 -5.61
N ARG A 370 16.74 21.34 -6.11
CA ARG A 370 15.71 20.94 -7.08
C ARG A 370 14.68 19.96 -6.52
N GLU A 371 14.78 19.62 -5.24
CA GLU A 371 13.93 18.60 -4.61
C GLU A 371 12.44 18.99 -4.64
N LEU A 372 12.14 20.29 -4.52
CA LEU A 372 10.79 20.84 -4.60
C LEU A 372 10.18 20.81 -6.01
N GLU A 373 10.95 20.51 -7.05
CA GLU A 373 10.40 20.23 -8.39
C GLU A 373 9.64 18.90 -8.40
N VAL A 374 9.99 17.96 -7.52
CA VAL A 374 9.39 16.62 -7.48
C VAL A 374 8.24 16.60 -6.50
N ARG A 375 7.10 17.18 -6.90
CA ARG A 375 5.88 17.24 -6.09
C ARG A 375 4.65 16.74 -6.84
N CYS A 376 3.73 16.09 -6.14
CA CYS A 376 2.44 15.71 -6.70
C CYS A 376 1.53 16.95 -6.89
N PRO A 377 0.53 16.89 -7.79
CA PRO A 377 -0.37 18.02 -8.08
C PRO A 377 -0.99 18.63 -6.82
N LEU A 378 -1.52 17.80 -5.92
CA LEU A 378 -2.14 18.27 -4.68
C LEU A 378 -1.16 19.06 -3.79
N CYS A 379 0.11 18.66 -3.70
CA CYS A 379 1.09 19.43 -2.91
C CYS A 379 1.47 20.75 -3.54
N VAL A 380 1.41 20.84 -4.86
CA VAL A 380 1.63 22.10 -5.58
C VAL A 380 0.44 23.02 -5.36
N GLU A 381 -0.78 22.54 -5.56
CA GLU A 381 -2.06 23.26 -5.34
C GLU A 381 -2.17 23.77 -3.90
N GLU A 382 -1.88 22.91 -2.91
CA GLU A 382 -1.96 23.28 -1.50
C GLU A 382 -0.76 24.11 -1.02
N ASN A 383 0.24 24.39 -1.87
CA ASN A 383 1.50 25.05 -1.51
C ASN A 383 2.20 24.37 -0.30
N ILE A 384 2.30 23.04 -0.33
CA ILE A 384 3.05 22.27 0.66
C ILE A 384 4.54 22.41 0.37
N THR A 385 5.32 22.80 1.38
CA THR A 385 6.76 23.07 1.28
C THR A 385 7.60 22.21 2.23
N THR A 386 7.03 21.69 3.30
CA THR A 386 7.75 20.83 4.25
C THR A 386 7.97 19.43 3.68
N ALA A 387 9.20 18.92 3.78
CA ALA A 387 9.55 17.59 3.29
C ALA A 387 8.86 16.48 4.11
N ALA A 388 8.49 15.38 3.46
CA ALA A 388 7.86 14.25 4.13
C ALA A 388 8.76 13.63 5.22
N ASN A 389 10.08 13.68 5.07
CA ASN A 389 11.00 13.11 6.06
C ASN A 389 11.11 13.95 7.34
N ASP A 390 10.74 15.23 7.27
CA ASP A 390 10.87 16.19 8.38
C ASP A 390 9.62 16.28 9.24
N VAL A 391 8.59 15.52 8.88
CA VAL A 391 7.31 15.45 9.58
C VAL A 391 7.17 14.11 10.29
N ASP A 392 6.92 14.15 11.59
CA ASP A 392 6.42 12.99 12.33
C ASP A 392 4.92 12.86 12.11
N PHE A 393 4.54 11.89 11.28
CA PHE A 393 3.15 11.55 11.00
C PHE A 393 2.60 10.52 12.00
N THR A 394 1.45 10.81 12.60
CA THR A 394 0.61 9.84 13.30
C THR A 394 -0.35 9.15 12.33
N ASP A 395 -0.74 7.91 12.61
CA ASP A 395 -1.53 7.07 11.68
C ASP A 395 -2.92 7.66 11.36
N ASN A 396 -3.41 8.60 12.17
CA ASN A 396 -4.73 9.22 12.05
C ASN A 396 -4.71 10.72 11.72
N GLY A 397 -3.57 11.30 11.30
CA GLY A 397 -3.50 12.74 11.00
C GLY A 397 -3.66 13.65 12.23
N VAL A 398 -3.74 13.07 13.44
CA VAL A 398 -3.76 13.81 14.71
C VAL A 398 -2.32 14.20 15.05
N GLY A 399 -1.86 15.30 14.43
CA GLY A 399 -0.60 15.96 14.75
C GLY A 399 0.54 15.67 13.77
N VAL A 400 0.93 16.71 13.02
CA VAL A 400 2.22 16.83 12.35
C VAL A 400 3.19 17.50 13.33
N LYS A 401 4.19 16.78 13.84
CA LYS A 401 5.31 17.41 14.56
C LYS A 401 6.49 17.53 13.61
N THR A 402 6.94 18.76 13.33
CA THR A 402 8.14 19.00 12.53
C THR A 402 9.39 18.79 13.40
N LYS A 403 10.42 18.14 12.85
CA LYS A 403 11.72 18.01 13.54
C LYS A 403 12.57 19.26 13.29
N GLY A 404 12.72 20.13 14.30
CA GLY A 404 13.73 21.22 14.29
C GLY A 404 13.22 22.59 14.72
N LYS A 405 14.08 23.34 15.43
CA LYS A 405 13.88 24.68 16.02
C LYS A 405 14.02 25.78 14.94
N GLY A 406 13.19 26.83 15.04
CA GLY A 406 13.48 28.19 14.54
C GLY A 406 13.19 28.51 13.07
N GLU A 407 12.25 29.45 12.87
CA GLU A 407 12.14 30.42 11.75
C GLU A 407 12.07 29.95 10.29
N GLN A 408 10.98 29.26 9.98
CA GLN A 408 9.95 29.62 8.98
C GLN A 408 9.07 28.37 8.86
N ARG A 409 7.85 28.40 9.40
CA ARG A 409 6.96 27.23 9.39
C ARG A 409 6.48 26.95 7.96
N GLY A 410 7.22 26.13 7.22
CA GLY A 410 6.74 25.55 5.97
C GLY A 410 5.42 24.81 6.17
N LYS A 411 4.56 24.81 5.16
CA LYS A 411 3.27 24.12 5.20
C LYS A 411 3.49 22.64 4.95
N ALA A 412 3.04 21.78 5.87
CA ALA A 412 3.12 20.32 5.75
C ALA A 412 1.82 19.73 5.20
N ALA A 413 1.92 18.62 4.46
CA ALA A 413 0.76 17.91 3.98
C ALA A 413 -0.02 17.33 5.17
N LYS A 414 -1.36 17.50 5.16
CA LYS A 414 -2.25 16.99 6.22
C LYS A 414 -2.25 15.46 6.30
N SER A 415 -1.94 14.78 5.20
CA SER A 415 -1.85 13.33 5.11
C SER A 415 -0.66 12.92 4.23
N VAL A 416 0.04 11.84 4.61
CA VAL A 416 1.17 11.29 3.85
C VAL A 416 1.04 9.78 3.73
N LEU A 417 1.50 9.27 2.59
CA LEU A 417 1.58 7.84 2.31
C LEU A 417 2.71 7.18 3.11
N LYS A 418 2.39 6.66 4.30
CA LYS A 418 3.10 5.49 4.82
C LYS A 418 2.43 4.25 4.23
N TRP A 419 3.15 3.56 3.35
CA TRP A 419 2.65 2.36 2.70
C TRP A 419 2.48 1.23 3.71
N GLY A 420 1.26 0.68 3.73
CA GLY A 420 0.91 -0.49 4.52
C GLY A 420 0.41 -0.10 5.89
N GLY A 421 -0.90 -0.14 6.08
CA GLY A 421 -1.57 -0.23 7.39
C GLY A 421 -1.20 -1.53 8.12
N GLY A 422 0.10 -1.77 8.22
CA GLY A 422 0.70 -2.77 9.06
C GLY A 422 0.75 -2.24 10.48
N VAL A 423 0.83 -3.17 11.40
CA VAL A 423 1.04 -2.94 12.82
C VAL A 423 2.40 -2.28 12.98
N ALA A 424 2.48 -0.94 12.88
CA ALA A 424 3.56 -0.24 13.54
C ALA A 424 3.47 -0.67 15.00
N LYS A 425 4.47 -1.39 15.49
CA LYS A 425 4.73 -1.29 16.92
C LYS A 425 4.81 0.22 17.19
N GLU A 426 4.09 0.70 18.21
CA GLU A 426 4.57 1.88 18.94
C GLU A 426 6.08 1.75 18.97
N LYS A 427 6.82 2.75 18.46
CA LYS A 427 8.27 2.76 18.65
C LYS A 427 8.45 2.58 20.15
N LYS A 428 8.75 1.35 20.59
CA LYS A 428 8.98 0.98 22.00
C LYS A 428 9.75 2.15 22.56
N LYS A 429 9.15 2.91 23.50
CA LYS A 429 9.73 4.12 24.12
C LYS A 429 11.24 4.05 23.98
N LYS A 430 11.71 4.72 22.91
CA LYS A 430 13.03 4.65 22.29
C LYS A 430 14.02 3.66 22.94
N ARG A 431 13.78 2.34 22.93
CA ARG A 431 14.53 1.38 23.78
C ARG A 431 14.60 1.89 25.24
N ALA A 432 13.88 1.26 26.16
CA ALA A 432 14.58 0.88 27.38
C ALA A 432 15.78 0.07 26.87
N LEU A 433 16.95 0.71 26.72
CA LEU A 433 18.17 0.00 26.37
C LEU A 433 18.24 -1.10 27.40
N ALA A 434 18.14 -2.35 26.96
CA ALA A 434 18.63 -3.46 27.76
C ALA A 434 20.02 -3.01 28.23
N ARG A 435 20.11 -2.76 29.54
CA ARG A 435 21.16 -2.03 30.23
C ARG A 435 22.43 -2.87 30.13
N LYS A 436 23.15 -2.76 29.00
CA LYS A 436 24.44 -3.43 28.84
C LYS A 436 25.37 -2.84 29.90
N ALA A 437 26.00 -3.71 30.68
CA ALA A 437 27.03 -3.31 31.63
C ALA A 437 28.13 -2.55 30.87
N CYS A 438 28.63 -1.48 31.48
CA CYS A 438 29.78 -0.78 30.92
C CYS A 438 30.95 -1.76 30.83
N LYS A 439 31.61 -1.83 29.67
CA LYS A 439 32.78 -2.69 29.48
C LYS A 439 33.96 -2.39 30.41
N PHE A 440 33.94 -1.22 31.07
CA PHE A 440 34.95 -0.79 32.03
C PHE A 440 34.47 -0.87 33.49
N GLY A 441 33.27 -1.42 33.74
CA GLY A 441 32.78 -1.64 35.12
C GLY A 441 32.92 -0.41 36.02
N SER A 442 33.44 -0.62 37.23
CA SER A 442 33.73 0.42 38.23
C SER A 442 34.85 1.40 37.83
N GLU A 443 35.70 1.06 36.86
CA GLU A 443 36.85 1.87 36.42
C GLU A 443 36.46 3.00 35.44
N CYS A 444 35.20 3.08 35.05
CA CYS A 444 34.71 4.13 34.17
C CYS A 444 34.61 5.47 34.91
N THR A 445 35.47 6.42 34.56
CA THR A 445 35.49 7.75 35.18
C THR A 445 34.48 8.75 34.57
N ARG A 446 33.60 8.29 33.65
CA ARG A 446 32.65 9.17 32.95
C ARG A 446 31.35 9.37 33.75
N GLU A 447 31.10 10.59 34.22
CA GLU A 447 29.78 11.00 34.71
C GLU A 447 28.75 11.01 33.56
N GLY A 448 27.54 10.50 33.80
CA GLY A 448 26.47 10.40 32.80
C GLY A 448 26.73 9.36 31.68
N CYS A 449 27.46 8.28 31.96
CA CYS A 449 27.74 7.20 31.01
C CYS A 449 26.44 6.54 30.48
N TRP A 450 26.41 6.19 29.19
CA TRP A 450 25.27 5.51 28.56
C TRP A 450 25.02 4.09 29.15
N PHE A 451 26.06 3.39 29.57
CA PHE A 451 26.00 2.00 30.03
C PHE A 451 25.78 1.88 31.55
N SER A 452 25.28 0.73 32.03
CA SER A 452 25.04 0.53 33.47
C SER A 452 26.32 0.26 34.25
N HIS A 453 26.38 0.81 35.46
CA HIS A 453 27.45 0.62 36.44
C HIS A 453 26.83 0.04 37.72
N PRO A 454 27.20 -1.19 38.13
CA PRO A 454 26.78 -1.70 39.44
C PRO A 454 27.40 -0.82 40.53
N GLY A 455 26.57 -0.16 41.35
CA GLY A 455 27.00 0.68 42.49
C GLY A 455 26.94 2.20 42.30
N ARG A 456 26.46 2.75 41.17
CA ARG A 456 26.10 4.18 41.07
C ARG A 456 24.58 4.33 41.10
N ASP A 457 24.07 5.15 42.01
CA ASP A 457 22.64 5.41 42.15
C ASP A 457 22.04 5.98 40.86
N GLU A 458 20.82 5.55 40.56
CA GLU A 458 20.17 5.81 39.27
C GLU A 458 19.78 7.28 39.04
N GLY A 459 19.97 8.16 40.03
CA GLY A 459 19.42 9.52 40.13
C GLY A 459 20.15 10.65 39.40
N GLU A 460 21.42 10.49 39.02
CA GLU A 460 22.19 11.57 38.37
C GLU A 460 22.32 11.39 36.84
N ARG A 461 21.21 11.19 36.12
CA ARG A 461 21.23 11.00 34.66
C ARG A 461 20.59 12.17 33.92
N GLY A 462 21.42 13.14 33.52
CA GLY A 462 21.03 14.20 32.58
C GLY A 462 20.71 13.68 31.17
N GLU A 463 19.76 14.32 30.50
CA GLU A 463 19.34 14.02 29.12
C GLU A 463 20.46 14.35 28.11
N GLY A 464 21.43 13.45 27.93
CA GLY A 464 22.51 13.69 26.95
C GLY A 464 23.74 12.78 27.05
N GLY A 465 23.56 11.51 27.42
CA GLY A 465 24.68 10.60 27.75
C GLY A 465 25.79 10.50 26.70
N LYS A 466 27.05 10.49 27.15
CA LYS A 466 28.27 10.40 26.32
C LYS A 466 28.84 8.96 26.33
N ARG A 467 29.58 8.54 25.28
CA ARG A 467 30.24 7.22 25.21
C ARG A 467 31.32 7.06 26.32
N CYS A 468 31.58 5.82 26.74
CA CYS A 468 32.49 5.48 27.85
C CYS A 468 33.98 5.77 27.55
N LYS A 469 34.74 6.18 28.58
CA LYS A 469 36.17 6.55 28.53
C LYS A 469 36.87 6.13 29.84
N VAL A 470 38.16 5.79 29.76
CA VAL A 470 39.08 5.64 30.90
C VAL A 470 40.16 6.72 30.77
N THR A 471 40.57 7.31 31.88
CA THR A 471 41.71 8.22 31.98
C THR A 471 42.90 7.44 32.54
N ARG A 472 43.94 7.21 31.72
CA ARG A 472 45.22 6.69 32.23
C ARG A 472 45.87 7.80 33.04
N ALA A 473 46.12 7.57 34.32
CA ALA A 473 47.02 8.40 35.11
C ALA A 473 48.43 8.25 34.52
N SER A 474 49.03 9.36 34.12
CA SER A 474 50.45 9.44 33.77
C SER A 474 51.27 9.24 35.04
N SER A 475 51.76 8.02 35.25
CA SER A 475 52.81 7.76 36.23
C SER A 475 54.12 8.34 35.70
N GLY A 476 54.50 9.51 36.23
CA GLY A 476 55.86 10.01 36.13
C GLY A 476 56.80 9.12 36.94
N LEU A 477 57.73 8.47 36.25
CA LEU A 477 59.00 8.04 36.81
C LEU A 477 60.07 8.58 35.86
N GLY A 478 60.90 9.48 36.40
CA GLY A 478 62.03 10.04 35.69
C GLY A 478 63.21 9.07 35.60
N GLY A 479 64.14 9.43 34.73
CA GLY A 479 65.51 8.91 34.75
C GLY A 479 65.93 8.26 33.42
N GLY A 480 66.93 8.85 32.76
CA GLY A 480 67.77 8.14 31.79
C GLY A 480 67.89 8.78 30.43
N VAL A 481 68.84 9.70 30.30
CA VAL A 481 69.46 10.15 29.05
C VAL A 481 70.27 9.01 28.40
N THR A 482 70.63 9.19 27.12
CA THR A 482 71.46 8.39 26.19
C THR A 482 70.61 7.51 25.25
N GLY A 483 70.76 7.51 23.93
CA GLY A 483 71.73 8.13 23.03
C GLY A 483 71.96 7.18 21.85
N GLY A 484 71.70 7.63 20.61
CA GLY A 484 72.25 7.07 19.37
C GLY A 484 71.50 5.92 18.70
N GLY A 485 71.38 6.02 17.36
CA GLY A 485 71.11 4.91 16.44
C GLY A 485 69.89 5.10 15.57
#